data_AF-A0A2A2TNL6-F1
#
_entry.id   AF-A0A2A2TNL6-F1
#
_cell.length_a   1.000
_cell.length_b   1.000
_cell.length_c   1.000
_cell.angle_alpha   90.00
_cell.angle_beta   90.00
_cell.angle_gamma   90.00
#
_symmetry.space_group_name_H-M   'P 1'
#
loop_
_entity.id
_entity.type
_entity.pdbx_description
1 polymer ?
#
loop_
_entity_poly.entity_id
_entity_poly.type
_entity_poly.pdbx_seq_one_letter_code
_entity_poly.pdbx_strand_id
1 'polypeptide(L)'
;MTRVKDFSHLSEEIQIFSVDKRRFKSESKLDSHSENEQSGFTKTLDPENQRFFTPSQNVNCLGNLNDLPNLVYYPWSGVVVATHKELTDEQVRQLMPLRLQGIPIYRLPEAYENIWFKLPSSLLEDTWFAFSAGFNLFPGGFSLKLKRIADFVFTILLLTLLSPLMLLTALAIKLDSPGSIFYSQLRTGLNGKPFKVHKFRSMSQDAEKQGAQWASKSDSRITRVGRLIRLTRIDELPQILNVLQGQMSLIGPRPERPEFDAKLKEEIPYYEVRYLVKPGITGWAQVMYPYGASIEDAYEKLSYDLYYIKNYSLWLDIAIFFKTIRVVLLGKGR
;
A
#
# COMPACT_ATOMS: atom_id res chain seq x y z
N MET A 1 5.21 -15.61 3.53
CA MET A 1 4.91 -14.93 2.26
C MET A 1 3.92 -15.82 1.55
N THR A 2 2.65 -15.77 1.97
CA THR A 2 1.58 -16.58 1.39
C THR A 2 0.97 -15.70 0.29
N ARG A 3 1.21 -16.06 -0.97
CA ARG A 3 0.53 -15.43 -2.12
C ARG A 3 -0.94 -15.80 -2.04
N VAL A 4 -1.74 -14.96 -1.40
CA VAL A 4 -3.20 -14.97 -1.60
C VAL A 4 -3.43 -14.40 -3.01
N LYS A 5 -4.11 -15.19 -3.84
CA LYS A 5 -4.25 -14.96 -5.27
C LYS A 5 -4.84 -13.58 -5.56
N ASP A 6 -4.26 -12.93 -6.55
CA ASP A 6 -4.86 -11.76 -7.17
C ASP A 6 -6.18 -12.19 -7.81
N PHE A 7 -7.27 -11.56 -7.37
CA PHE A 7 -8.64 -11.83 -7.82
C PHE A 7 -9.05 -10.91 -8.98
N SER A 8 -8.12 -10.08 -9.48
CA SER A 8 -8.32 -9.13 -10.60
C SER A 8 -8.72 -9.78 -11.92
N HIS A 9 -8.48 -11.08 -12.10
CA HIS A 9 -8.79 -11.83 -13.33
C HIS A 9 -10.19 -12.47 -13.38
N LEU A 10 -11.06 -12.27 -12.38
CA LEU A 10 -12.34 -13.00 -12.22
C LEU A 10 -13.56 -12.32 -12.90
N SER A 11 -13.36 -11.74 -14.08
CA SER A 11 -14.13 -10.61 -14.61
C SER A 11 -15.57 -10.85 -15.12
N GLU A 12 -16.18 -12.04 -15.02
CA GLU A 12 -17.48 -12.27 -15.69
C GLU A 12 -18.58 -12.99 -14.89
N GLU A 13 -18.31 -13.48 -13.67
CA GLU A 13 -19.28 -14.28 -12.90
C GLU A 13 -19.39 -13.84 -11.44
N ILE A 14 -20.61 -13.83 -10.90
CA ILE A 14 -20.83 -13.60 -9.46
C ILE A 14 -20.23 -14.76 -8.69
N GLN A 15 -19.12 -14.47 -8.00
CA GLN A 15 -18.47 -15.40 -7.09
C GLN A 15 -18.67 -14.94 -5.65
N ILE A 16 -19.14 -15.86 -4.81
CA ILE A 16 -19.29 -15.65 -3.37
C ILE A 16 -18.19 -16.38 -2.61
N PHE A 17 -17.47 -15.64 -1.77
CA PHE A 17 -16.41 -16.18 -0.93
C PHE A 17 -16.81 -16.13 0.55
N SER A 18 -16.54 -17.21 1.29
CA SER A 18 -16.53 -17.18 2.75
C SER A 18 -15.17 -16.71 3.27
N VAL A 19 -15.16 -15.71 4.16
CA VAL A 19 -13.95 -15.27 4.87
C VAL A 19 -14.08 -15.71 6.33
N ASP A 20 -13.07 -16.39 6.91
CA ASP A 20 -13.00 -16.66 8.35
C ASP A 20 -12.15 -15.61 9.07
N LYS A 21 -12.77 -14.78 9.94
CA LYS A 21 -12.09 -13.68 10.65
C LYS A 21 -11.20 -14.13 11.81
N ARG A 22 -11.36 -15.35 12.35
CA ARG A 22 -10.71 -15.75 13.61
C ARG A 22 -9.23 -16.13 13.46
N ARG A 23 -8.78 -16.53 12.27
CA ARG A 23 -7.39 -16.98 12.03
C ARG A 23 -6.43 -15.92 11.48
N PHE A 24 -6.92 -14.80 10.92
CA PHE A 24 -6.08 -13.71 10.40
C PHE A 24 -5.21 -12.99 11.46
N LYS A 25 -5.57 -13.08 12.75
CA LYS A 25 -4.74 -12.52 13.84
C LYS A 25 -3.49 -13.35 14.16
N SER A 26 -3.38 -14.59 13.67
CA SER A 26 -2.37 -15.55 14.16
C SER A 26 -1.21 -15.87 13.19
N GLU A 27 -1.29 -15.51 11.91
CA GLU A 27 -0.23 -15.79 10.94
C GLU A 27 0.90 -14.75 10.98
N SER A 28 1.60 -14.73 12.11
CA SER A 28 2.99 -14.22 12.21
C SER A 28 3.97 -15.26 12.73
N LYS A 29 3.53 -16.52 12.88
CA LYS A 29 4.39 -17.65 13.19
C LYS A 29 4.36 -18.66 12.04
N LEU A 30 5.57 -19.12 11.70
CA LEU A 30 5.81 -20.31 10.91
C LEU A 30 4.91 -21.44 11.40
N ASP A 31 4.30 -22.19 10.49
CA ASP A 31 4.69 -23.58 10.27
C ASP A 31 4.06 -24.14 8.99
N SER A 32 4.91 -24.76 8.20
CA SER A 32 4.55 -25.67 7.11
C SER A 32 3.94 -26.92 7.73
N HIS A 33 2.65 -27.14 7.50
CA HIS A 33 1.90 -28.42 7.50
C HIS A 33 0.51 -28.22 8.12
N SER A 34 -0.50 -28.03 7.27
CA SER A 34 -1.82 -28.60 7.52
C SER A 34 -2.59 -28.70 6.20
N GLU A 35 -2.60 -29.93 5.65
CA GLU A 35 -3.58 -30.38 4.67
C GLU A 35 -5.00 -30.28 5.28
N ASN A 36 -6.01 -30.04 4.42
CA ASN A 36 -7.44 -29.80 4.70
C ASN A 36 -7.85 -28.35 5.02
N GLU A 37 -7.73 -27.47 4.02
CA GLU A 37 -8.40 -26.16 3.96
C GLU A 37 -9.64 -26.24 3.05
N GLN A 38 -10.86 -26.03 3.58
CA GLN A 38 -12.06 -25.83 2.77
C GLN A 38 -12.38 -24.33 2.69
N SER A 39 -11.86 -23.67 1.65
CA SER A 39 -12.42 -22.41 1.16
C SER A 39 -13.43 -22.74 0.07
N GLY A 40 -14.61 -22.15 0.15
CA GLY A 40 -15.77 -22.56 -0.65
C GLY A 40 -16.39 -21.41 -1.45
N PHE A 41 -16.82 -21.68 -2.67
CA PHE A 41 -17.34 -20.69 -3.64
C PHE A 41 -18.76 -21.01 -4.05
N THR A 42 -19.62 -20.02 -4.24
CA THR A 42 -20.78 -20.22 -5.13
C THR A 42 -20.69 -19.35 -6.36
N LYS A 43 -20.92 -19.93 -7.54
CA LYS A 43 -20.82 -19.32 -8.86
C LYS A 43 -22.21 -19.13 -9.46
N THR A 44 -22.59 -17.95 -9.92
CA THR A 44 -23.81 -17.86 -10.75
C THR A 44 -23.41 -18.00 -12.21
N LEU A 45 -23.85 -19.07 -12.88
CA LEU A 45 -23.66 -19.25 -14.31
C LEU A 45 -24.44 -18.19 -15.10
N ASP A 46 -23.77 -17.48 -15.99
CA ASP A 46 -24.39 -16.68 -17.05
C ASP A 46 -24.91 -17.68 -18.13
N PRO A 47 -26.21 -17.68 -18.49
CA PRO A 47 -26.77 -18.62 -19.48
C PRO A 47 -26.11 -18.54 -20.87
N GLU A 48 -25.45 -17.42 -21.20
CA GLU A 48 -24.99 -17.15 -22.56
C GLU A 48 -23.50 -17.45 -22.82
N ASN A 49 -22.68 -17.74 -21.80
CA ASN A 49 -21.24 -17.94 -21.99
C ASN A 49 -20.69 -19.17 -21.26
N GLN A 50 -20.74 -20.32 -21.94
CA GLN A 50 -20.16 -21.60 -21.47
C GLN A 50 -18.63 -21.61 -21.63
N ARG A 51 -17.89 -20.81 -20.85
CA ARG A 51 -16.42 -20.94 -20.77
C ARG A 51 -15.97 -21.38 -19.39
N PHE A 52 -15.39 -22.57 -19.36
CA PHE A 52 -14.84 -23.24 -18.21
C PHE A 52 -13.65 -22.47 -17.62
N PHE A 53 -13.79 -21.97 -16.40
CA PHE A 53 -12.64 -21.60 -15.57
C PHE A 53 -12.25 -22.78 -14.70
N THR A 54 -11.06 -23.34 -14.94
CA THR A 54 -10.42 -24.30 -14.02
C THR A 54 -9.99 -23.56 -12.76
N PRO A 55 -10.49 -23.92 -11.56
CA PRO A 55 -10.04 -23.32 -10.31
C PRO A 55 -8.56 -23.61 -10.11
N SER A 56 -7.81 -22.60 -9.69
CA SER A 56 -6.43 -22.80 -9.28
C SER A 56 -6.42 -23.59 -7.96
N GLN A 57 -6.04 -24.87 -8.02
CA GLN A 57 -5.73 -25.92 -7.02
C GLN A 57 -6.21 -25.90 -5.53
N ASN A 58 -6.62 -24.80 -4.89
CA ASN A 58 -6.95 -24.75 -3.44
C ASN A 58 -8.27 -24.02 -3.12
N VAL A 59 -9.20 -23.94 -4.07
CA VAL A 59 -10.49 -23.25 -3.89
C VAL A 59 -11.64 -24.11 -4.37
N ASN A 60 -12.51 -24.55 -3.46
CA ASN A 60 -13.59 -25.49 -3.74
C ASN A 60 -14.84 -24.75 -4.22
N CYS A 61 -15.37 -25.10 -5.38
CA CYS A 61 -16.71 -24.65 -5.77
C CYS A 61 -17.76 -25.43 -4.96
N LEU A 62 -18.50 -24.72 -4.09
CA LEU A 62 -19.61 -25.21 -3.26
C LEU A 62 -20.98 -25.17 -3.95
N GLY A 63 -21.15 -24.51 -5.10
CA GLY A 63 -22.43 -24.50 -5.83
C GLY A 63 -22.71 -23.22 -6.61
N ASN A 64 -23.98 -22.90 -6.82
CA ASN A 64 -24.46 -21.65 -7.40
C ASN A 64 -25.12 -20.73 -6.37
N LEU A 65 -25.48 -19.50 -6.74
CA LEU A 65 -26.15 -18.56 -5.82
C LEU A 65 -27.44 -19.13 -5.20
N ASN A 66 -28.14 -19.96 -5.97
CA ASN A 66 -29.34 -20.68 -5.52
C ASN A 66 -29.03 -21.70 -4.41
N ASP A 67 -27.77 -22.09 -4.22
CA ASP A 67 -27.33 -22.97 -3.15
C ASP A 67 -26.96 -22.21 -1.86
N LEU A 68 -26.94 -20.86 -1.88
CA LEU A 68 -26.71 -20.05 -0.67
C LEU A 68 -27.57 -20.46 0.53
N PRO A 69 -28.89 -20.75 0.38
CA PRO A 69 -29.71 -21.19 1.51
C PRO A 69 -29.23 -22.51 2.15
N ASN A 70 -28.65 -23.41 1.35
CA ASN A 70 -28.13 -24.70 1.80
C ASN A 70 -26.76 -24.56 2.47
N LEU A 71 -26.05 -23.47 2.19
CA LEU A 71 -24.72 -23.24 2.72
C LEU A 71 -24.70 -22.36 3.98
N VAL A 72 -25.86 -21.85 4.42
CA VAL A 72 -26.04 -21.13 5.70
C VAL A 72 -25.57 -21.96 6.91
N TYR A 73 -25.55 -23.29 6.78
CA TYR A 73 -25.08 -24.21 7.84
C TYR A 73 -23.55 -24.24 7.98
N TYR A 74 -22.80 -23.63 7.07
CA TYR A 74 -21.35 -23.47 7.24
C TYR A 74 -21.03 -22.26 8.12
N PRO A 75 -19.97 -22.32 8.94
CA PRO A 75 -19.57 -21.21 9.80
C PRO A 75 -18.89 -20.10 9.00
N TRP A 76 -19.65 -19.37 8.19
CA TRP A 76 -19.17 -18.23 7.42
C TRP A 76 -18.90 -17.03 8.32
N SER A 77 -17.75 -16.35 8.15
CA SER A 77 -17.54 -15.04 8.81
C SER A 77 -17.77 -13.84 7.89
N GLY A 78 -18.17 -14.07 6.63
CA GLY A 78 -18.57 -13.04 5.66
C GLY A 78 -18.74 -13.59 4.25
N VAL A 79 -19.47 -12.85 3.40
CA VAL A 79 -19.72 -13.13 1.98
C VAL A 79 -19.07 -12.02 1.16
N VAL A 80 -18.22 -12.35 0.20
CA VAL A 80 -17.68 -11.37 -0.77
C VAL A 80 -18.34 -11.60 -2.11
N VAL A 81 -18.93 -10.57 -2.70
CA VAL A 81 -19.55 -10.59 -4.03
C VAL A 81 -18.56 -9.99 -5.03
N ALA A 82 -18.02 -10.81 -5.92
CA ALA A 82 -17.15 -10.38 -7.00
C ALA A 82 -17.92 -10.38 -8.33
N THR A 83 -18.45 -9.23 -8.73
CA THR A 83 -19.06 -9.01 -10.05
C THR A 83 -18.93 -7.55 -10.45
N HIS A 84 -18.83 -7.28 -11.75
CA HIS A 84 -18.90 -5.93 -12.33
C HIS A 84 -20.34 -5.53 -12.71
N LYS A 85 -21.26 -6.50 -12.81
CA LYS A 85 -22.68 -6.25 -13.09
C LYS A 85 -23.44 -5.93 -11.81
N GLU A 86 -24.45 -5.07 -11.91
CA GLU A 86 -25.41 -4.90 -10.81
C GLU A 86 -26.12 -6.22 -10.51
N LEU A 87 -26.38 -6.46 -9.22
CA LEU A 87 -27.10 -7.64 -8.78
C LEU A 87 -28.58 -7.49 -9.17
N THR A 88 -29.19 -8.57 -9.65
CA THR A 88 -30.64 -8.56 -9.88
C THR A 88 -31.39 -8.54 -8.56
N ASP A 89 -32.64 -8.08 -8.57
CA ASP A 89 -33.50 -8.04 -7.37
C ASP A 89 -33.60 -9.40 -6.67
N GLU A 90 -33.60 -10.49 -7.43
CA GLU A 90 -33.62 -11.85 -6.89
C GLU A 90 -32.34 -12.17 -6.10
N GLN A 91 -31.18 -11.82 -6.65
CA GLN A 91 -29.88 -12.04 -6.01
C GLN A 91 -29.76 -11.22 -4.73
N VAL A 92 -30.22 -9.97 -4.75
CA VAL A 92 -30.27 -9.11 -3.55
C VAL A 92 -31.18 -9.72 -2.48
N ARG A 93 -32.35 -10.26 -2.85
CA ARG A 93 -33.26 -10.94 -1.92
C ARG A 93 -32.66 -12.19 -1.31
N GLN A 94 -31.82 -12.93 -2.04
CA GLN A 94 -31.11 -14.11 -1.51
C GLN A 94 -29.99 -13.73 -0.52
N LEU A 95 -29.33 -12.58 -0.72
CA LEU A 95 -28.27 -12.08 0.16
C LEU A 95 -28.80 -11.43 1.45
N MET A 96 -29.98 -10.82 1.39
CA MET A 96 -30.55 -10.06 2.50
C MET A 96 -30.72 -10.86 3.81
N PRO A 97 -31.23 -12.12 3.82
CA PRO A 97 -31.31 -12.93 5.03
C PRO A 97 -29.96 -13.13 5.72
N LEU A 98 -28.88 -13.38 4.95
CA LEU A 98 -27.53 -13.55 5.49
C LEU A 98 -27.05 -12.28 6.19
N ARG A 99 -27.30 -11.12 5.56
CA ARG A 99 -26.96 -9.83 6.13
C ARG A 99 -27.68 -9.57 7.45
N LEU A 100 -28.97 -9.90 7.52
CA LEU A 100 -29.80 -9.74 8.72
C LEU A 100 -29.44 -10.71 9.84
N GLN A 101 -28.85 -11.86 9.51
CA GLN A 101 -28.25 -12.79 10.49
C GLN A 101 -26.88 -12.33 11.02
N GLY A 102 -26.41 -11.16 10.59
CA GLY A 102 -25.14 -10.58 11.03
C GLY A 102 -23.93 -11.01 10.18
N ILE A 103 -24.14 -11.77 9.10
CA ILE A 103 -23.06 -12.14 8.18
C ILE A 103 -22.75 -10.92 7.30
N PRO A 104 -21.54 -10.37 7.34
CA PRO A 104 -21.22 -9.21 6.54
C PRO A 104 -21.13 -9.59 5.05
N ILE A 105 -21.69 -8.72 4.21
CA ILE A 105 -21.64 -8.85 2.76
C ILE A 105 -20.79 -7.70 2.24
N TYR A 106 -19.74 -8.04 1.51
CA TYR A 106 -18.78 -7.09 0.93
C TYR A 106 -18.85 -7.20 -0.59
N ARG A 107 -18.70 -6.09 -1.32
CA ARG A 107 -18.22 -6.22 -2.70
C ARG A 107 -16.70 -6.32 -2.66
N LEU A 108 -16.10 -6.56 -3.81
CA LEU A 108 -14.67 -6.84 -3.90
C LEU A 108 -13.81 -5.69 -3.34
N PRO A 109 -14.03 -4.40 -3.69
CA PRO A 109 -13.25 -3.29 -3.11
C PRO A 109 -13.37 -3.19 -1.58
N GLU A 110 -14.56 -3.38 -1.01
CA GLU A 110 -14.74 -3.33 0.45
C GLU A 110 -14.09 -4.51 1.15
N ALA A 111 -14.04 -5.68 0.52
CA ALA A 111 -13.31 -6.82 1.05
C ALA A 111 -11.81 -6.51 1.13
N TYR A 112 -11.22 -6.01 0.04
CA TYR A 112 -9.83 -5.54 -0.02
C TYR A 112 -9.52 -4.50 1.06
N GLU A 113 -10.41 -3.53 1.25
CA GLU A 113 -10.26 -2.49 2.26
C GLU A 113 -10.30 -3.04 3.69
N ASN A 114 -11.32 -3.83 4.04
CA ASN A 114 -11.60 -4.22 5.42
C ASN A 114 -10.74 -5.40 5.91
N ILE A 115 -10.28 -6.25 4.99
CA ILE A 115 -9.54 -7.47 5.34
C ILE A 115 -8.05 -7.27 5.09
N TRP A 116 -7.69 -6.71 3.93
CA TRP A 116 -6.29 -6.59 3.50
C TRP A 116 -5.71 -5.20 3.69
N PHE A 117 -6.53 -4.20 4.04
CA PHE A 117 -6.12 -2.82 4.25
C PHE A 117 -5.38 -2.22 3.05
N LYS A 118 -5.87 -2.56 1.84
CA LYS A 118 -5.40 -2.03 0.55
C LYS A 118 -6.58 -1.88 -0.41
N LEU A 119 -6.43 -1.07 -1.44
CA LEU A 119 -7.45 -0.81 -2.46
C LEU A 119 -6.82 -0.93 -3.87
N PRO A 120 -6.88 -2.11 -4.51
CA PRO A 120 -6.33 -2.31 -5.85
C PRO A 120 -7.00 -1.38 -6.86
N SER A 121 -6.20 -0.59 -7.58
CA SER A 121 -6.76 0.46 -8.45
C SER A 121 -7.54 -0.08 -9.64
N SER A 122 -7.28 -1.32 -10.06
CA SER A 122 -8.04 -1.99 -11.12
C SER A 122 -9.45 -2.42 -10.71
N LEU A 123 -9.76 -2.38 -9.41
CA LEU A 123 -11.09 -2.69 -8.88
C LEU A 123 -11.92 -1.43 -8.59
N LEU A 124 -11.33 -0.26 -8.80
CA LEU A 124 -11.97 1.01 -8.53
C LEU A 124 -12.54 1.58 -9.83
N GLU A 125 -13.65 2.28 -9.70
CA GLU A 125 -14.36 2.94 -10.79
C GLU A 125 -14.69 4.38 -10.38
N ASP A 126 -14.95 5.26 -11.35
CA ASP A 126 -15.28 6.66 -11.08
C ASP A 126 -16.53 6.79 -10.20
N THR A 127 -17.52 5.93 -10.42
CA THR A 127 -18.74 5.83 -9.59
C THR A 127 -18.39 5.47 -8.15
N TRP A 128 -17.46 4.54 -7.95
CA TRP A 128 -16.99 4.17 -6.63
C TRP A 128 -16.31 5.36 -5.93
N PHE A 129 -15.45 6.12 -6.62
CA PHE A 129 -14.86 7.32 -6.03
C PHE A 129 -15.91 8.38 -5.68
N ALA A 130 -16.93 8.57 -6.52
CA ALA A 130 -17.98 9.55 -6.32
C ALA A 130 -18.91 9.22 -5.13
N PHE A 131 -19.21 7.93 -4.91
CA PHE A 131 -20.17 7.49 -3.90
C PHE A 131 -19.55 6.85 -2.65
N SER A 132 -18.26 6.51 -2.68
CA SER A 132 -17.59 5.93 -1.52
C SER A 132 -17.47 6.94 -0.39
N ALA A 133 -17.80 6.50 0.83
CA ALA A 133 -17.45 7.25 2.03
C ALA A 133 -15.92 7.21 2.23
N GLY A 134 -15.34 8.31 2.68
CA GLY A 134 -13.90 8.44 2.88
C GLY A 134 -13.36 9.63 2.11
N PHE A 135 -12.04 9.64 1.86
CA PHE A 135 -11.37 10.73 1.16
C PHE A 135 -11.71 12.11 1.75
N ASN A 136 -11.91 12.16 3.08
CA ASN A 136 -12.23 13.37 3.84
C ASN A 136 -11.00 14.31 3.97
N LEU A 137 -10.30 14.50 2.86
CA LEU A 137 -9.12 15.34 2.67
C LEU A 137 -9.59 16.77 2.36
N PHE A 138 -10.49 17.32 3.18
CA PHE A 138 -10.94 18.69 3.00
C PHE A 138 -9.75 19.64 3.11
N PRO A 139 -9.40 20.38 2.04
CA PRO A 139 -8.30 21.34 2.08
C PRO A 139 -8.54 22.35 3.22
N GLY A 140 -7.60 22.41 4.18
CA GLY A 140 -7.73 23.29 5.35
C GLY A 140 -8.58 22.74 6.52
N GLY A 141 -9.04 21.49 6.43
CA GLY A 141 -9.71 20.79 7.52
C GLY A 141 -8.85 20.73 8.79
N PHE A 142 -9.53 20.71 9.95
CA PHE A 142 -8.86 20.70 11.26
C PHE A 142 -7.86 19.54 11.42
N SER A 143 -8.18 18.36 10.88
CA SER A 143 -7.31 17.18 10.89
C SER A 143 -5.99 17.39 10.14
N LEU A 144 -6.00 18.02 8.96
CA LEU A 144 -4.80 18.31 8.18
C LEU A 144 -3.93 19.39 8.85
N LYS A 145 -4.57 20.39 9.50
CA LYS A 145 -3.86 21.40 10.31
C LYS A 145 -3.19 20.76 11.52
N LEU A 146 -3.91 19.91 12.24
CA LEU A 146 -3.35 19.15 13.36
C LEU A 146 -2.19 18.26 12.93
N LYS A 147 -2.32 17.53 11.81
CA LYS A 147 -1.19 16.75 11.26
C LYS A 147 -0.01 17.65 10.94
N ARG A 148 -0.23 18.83 10.36
CA ARG A 148 0.86 19.75 10.05
C ARG A 148 1.60 20.23 11.30
N ILE A 149 0.86 20.53 12.38
CA ILE A 149 1.44 20.90 13.67
C ILE A 149 2.21 19.73 14.27
N ALA A 150 1.61 18.53 14.28
CA ALA A 150 2.26 17.32 14.77
C ALA A 150 3.55 17.03 14.00
N ASP A 151 3.50 17.05 12.66
CA ASP A 151 4.68 16.90 11.80
C ASP A 151 5.76 17.90 12.20
N PHE A 152 5.42 19.18 12.35
CA PHE A 152 6.40 20.21 12.73
C PHE A 152 7.05 19.94 14.09
N VAL A 153 6.25 19.65 15.12
CA VAL A 153 6.72 19.37 16.49
C VAL A 153 7.63 18.14 16.52
N PHE A 154 7.18 17.02 15.94
CA PHE A 154 7.96 15.79 15.90
C PHE A 154 9.20 15.91 15.03
N THR A 155 9.14 16.67 13.93
CA THR A 155 10.30 16.92 13.06
C THR A 155 11.38 17.72 13.78
N ILE A 156 11.01 18.73 14.57
CA ILE A 156 11.97 19.48 15.40
C ILE A 156 12.60 18.56 16.45
N LEU A 157 11.79 17.76 17.16
CA LEU A 157 12.30 16.81 18.16
C LEU A 157 13.29 15.81 17.54
N LEU A 158 12.93 15.21 16.40
CA LEU A 158 13.79 14.29 15.67
C LEU A 158 15.06 14.98 15.17
N LEU A 159 14.96 16.21 14.67
CA LEU A 159 16.11 16.97 14.21
C LEU A 159 17.08 17.25 15.37
N THR A 160 16.59 17.71 16.53
CA THR A 160 17.42 17.95 17.71
C THR A 160 18.12 16.67 18.14
N LEU A 161 17.38 15.56 18.29
CA LEU A 161 17.91 14.28 18.74
C LEU A 161 18.92 13.66 17.76
N LEU A 162 18.63 13.74 16.46
CA LEU A 162 19.43 13.09 15.41
C LEU A 162 20.51 13.99 14.82
N SER A 163 20.53 15.29 15.14
CA SER A 163 21.54 16.22 14.65
C SER A 163 23.00 15.79 14.92
N PRO A 164 23.38 15.21 16.09
CA PRO A 164 24.74 14.74 16.29
C PRO A 164 25.09 13.58 15.35
N LEU A 165 24.15 12.64 15.15
CA LEU A 165 24.32 11.53 14.23
C LEU A 165 24.42 12.00 12.77
N MET A 166 23.62 12.99 12.38
CA MET A 166 23.69 13.62 11.06
C MET A 166 25.04 14.29 10.82
N LEU A 167 25.60 14.96 11.83
CA LEU A 167 26.92 15.58 11.74
C LEU A 167 28.03 14.52 11.60
N LEU A 168 28.01 13.46 12.41
CA LEU A 168 28.97 12.36 12.28
C LEU A 168 28.88 11.66 10.91
N THR A 169 27.66 11.47 10.42
CA THR A 169 27.41 10.91 9.08
C THR A 169 27.98 11.81 7.99
N ALA A 170 27.78 13.12 8.10
CA ALA A 170 28.30 14.11 7.17
C ALA A 170 29.83 14.08 7.09
N LEU A 171 30.51 13.99 8.25
CA LEU A 171 31.97 13.83 8.33
C LEU A 171 32.41 12.50 7.70
N ALA A 172 31.76 11.39 8.03
CA ALA A 172 32.09 10.07 7.47
C ALA A 172 31.99 10.05 5.94
N ILE A 173 30.95 10.67 5.35
CA ILE A 173 30.80 10.78 3.90
C ILE A 173 31.95 11.60 3.28
N LYS A 174 32.36 12.69 3.94
CA LYS A 174 33.41 13.58 3.45
C LYS A 174 34.80 12.91 3.48
N LEU A 175 35.03 12.01 4.43
CA LEU A 175 36.25 11.21 4.54
C LEU A 175 36.24 9.99 3.60
N ASP A 176 35.08 9.42 3.31
CA ASP A 176 34.95 8.21 2.47
C ASP A 176 35.11 8.49 0.96
N SER A 177 34.63 9.64 0.48
CA SER A 177 34.70 9.96 -0.96
C SER A 177 34.70 11.47 -1.25
N PRO A 178 35.41 11.94 -2.31
CA PRO A 178 35.40 13.35 -2.71
C PRO A 178 34.01 13.79 -3.18
N GLY A 179 33.65 15.06 -2.99
CA GLY A 179 32.39 15.67 -3.45
C GLY A 179 31.45 16.19 -2.33
N SER A 180 30.16 16.34 -2.66
CA SER A 180 29.14 16.92 -1.77
C SER A 180 28.63 15.93 -0.72
N ILE A 181 28.26 16.43 0.46
CA ILE A 181 27.67 15.60 1.53
C ILE A 181 26.23 15.23 1.20
N PHE A 182 25.49 16.18 0.64
CA PHE A 182 24.10 16.00 0.25
C PHE A 182 23.97 15.67 -1.23
N TYR A 183 22.95 14.88 -1.52
CA TYR A 183 22.41 14.61 -2.84
C TYR A 183 20.95 15.07 -2.86
N SER A 184 20.53 15.72 -3.94
CA SER A 184 19.16 16.20 -4.11
C SER A 184 18.57 15.65 -5.39
N GLN A 185 17.32 15.20 -5.32
CA GLN A 185 16.62 14.59 -6.45
C GLN A 185 15.23 15.19 -6.61
N LEU A 186 14.82 15.44 -7.85
CA LEU A 186 13.46 15.89 -8.14
C LEU A 186 12.48 14.73 -7.91
N ARG A 187 11.37 15.05 -7.25
CA ARG A 187 10.32 14.12 -6.88
C ARG A 187 8.96 14.79 -7.02
N THR A 188 7.92 14.01 -7.28
CA THR A 188 6.55 14.51 -7.38
C THR A 188 5.90 14.56 -6.00
N GLY A 189 5.30 15.71 -5.66
CA GLY A 189 4.67 15.96 -4.37
C GLY A 189 3.17 16.23 -4.46
N LEU A 190 2.65 16.96 -3.47
CA LEU A 190 1.23 17.32 -3.36
C LEU A 190 0.74 18.00 -4.64
N ASN A 191 -0.42 17.56 -5.13
CA ASN A 191 -1.06 18.02 -6.37
C ASN A 191 -0.14 17.89 -7.61
N GLY A 192 0.74 16.89 -7.61
CA GLY A 192 1.67 16.65 -8.72
C GLY A 192 2.82 17.66 -8.80
N LYS A 193 2.98 18.56 -7.82
CA LYS A 193 4.00 19.60 -7.87
C LYS A 193 5.40 19.02 -7.61
N PRO A 194 6.38 19.25 -8.50
CA PRO A 194 7.73 18.74 -8.30
C PRO A 194 8.44 19.49 -7.17
N PHE A 195 9.24 18.78 -6.38
CA PHE A 195 10.09 19.33 -5.33
C PHE A 195 11.40 18.55 -5.20
N LYS A 196 12.41 19.14 -4.55
CA LYS A 196 13.72 18.50 -4.37
C LYS A 196 13.75 17.77 -3.03
N VAL A 197 13.89 16.45 -3.05
CA VAL A 197 14.13 15.65 -1.84
C VAL A 197 15.62 15.66 -1.52
N HIS A 198 15.96 15.91 -0.26
CA HIS A 198 17.34 15.91 0.22
C HIS A 198 17.71 14.58 0.87
N LYS A 199 18.89 14.05 0.54
CA LYS A 199 19.46 12.83 1.13
C LYS A 199 20.93 13.01 1.41
N PHE A 200 21.48 12.20 2.29
CA PHE A 200 22.92 12.04 2.33
C PHE A 200 23.39 11.27 1.11
N ARG A 201 24.53 11.69 0.58
CA ARG A 201 25.13 11.02 -0.56
C ARG A 201 25.62 9.64 -0.13
N SER A 202 25.04 8.60 -0.74
CA SER A 202 25.39 7.20 -0.51
C SER A 202 26.00 6.50 -1.73
N MET A 203 26.12 7.23 -2.84
CA MET A 203 26.66 6.74 -4.12
C MET A 203 27.75 7.69 -4.63
N SER A 204 28.61 7.21 -5.52
CA SER A 204 29.62 8.03 -6.19
C SER A 204 28.97 9.20 -6.93
N GLN A 205 29.70 10.30 -7.11
CA GLN A 205 29.18 11.51 -7.75
C GLN A 205 28.73 11.26 -9.20
N ASP A 206 29.35 10.28 -9.85
CA ASP A 206 29.09 9.89 -11.23
C ASP A 206 28.00 8.81 -11.37
N ALA A 207 27.32 8.47 -10.28
CA ALA A 207 26.39 7.35 -10.24
C ALA A 207 25.24 7.44 -11.26
N GLU A 208 24.77 8.65 -11.58
CA GLU A 208 23.65 8.86 -12.51
C GLU A 208 24.08 9.34 -13.90
N LYS A 209 25.36 9.15 -14.31
CA LYS A 209 25.82 9.54 -15.66
C LYS A 209 25.00 8.94 -16.80
N GLN A 210 24.36 7.80 -16.58
CA GLN A 210 23.52 7.08 -17.56
C GLN A 210 22.00 7.33 -17.35
N GLY A 211 21.63 8.36 -16.59
CA GLY A 211 20.24 8.74 -16.37
C GLY A 211 19.54 8.03 -15.19
N ALA A 212 18.22 8.22 -15.13
CA ALA A 212 17.37 7.72 -14.06
C ALA A 212 17.27 6.19 -14.06
N GLN A 213 17.70 5.54 -12.98
CA GLN A 213 17.62 4.08 -12.84
C GLN A 213 17.03 3.71 -11.48
N TRP A 214 16.27 2.60 -11.42
CA TRP A 214 15.91 1.99 -10.14
C TRP A 214 17.16 1.43 -9.46
N ALA A 215 17.20 1.52 -8.13
CA ALA A 215 18.33 1.02 -7.36
C ALA A 215 18.32 -0.51 -7.32
N SER A 216 19.43 -1.15 -7.76
CA SER A 216 19.63 -2.59 -7.63
C SER A 216 20.15 -2.97 -6.23
N LYS A 217 19.96 -4.24 -5.81
CA LYS A 217 20.43 -4.76 -4.51
C LYS A 217 21.97 -4.76 -4.40
N SER A 218 22.68 -4.92 -5.52
CA SER A 218 24.16 -4.99 -5.58
C SER A 218 24.72 -3.93 -6.52
N ASP A 219 24.52 -2.66 -6.17
CA ASP A 219 24.90 -1.54 -7.00
C ASP A 219 26.36 -1.11 -6.75
N SER A 220 27.21 -1.24 -7.76
CA SER A 220 28.65 -0.92 -7.71
C SER A 220 28.93 0.57 -7.45
N ARG A 221 27.92 1.43 -7.61
CA ARG A 221 28.02 2.88 -7.39
C ARG A 221 27.96 3.26 -5.91
N ILE A 222 27.59 2.34 -5.02
CA ILE A 222 27.43 2.61 -3.57
C ILE A 222 28.79 2.68 -2.88
N THR A 223 29.05 3.74 -2.10
CA THR A 223 30.31 3.90 -1.35
C THR A 223 30.33 3.00 -0.10
N ARG A 224 31.47 2.92 0.60
CA ARG A 224 31.59 2.07 1.81
C ARG A 224 30.69 2.58 2.93
N VAL A 225 30.76 3.88 3.23
CA VAL A 225 29.84 4.54 4.18
C VAL A 225 28.41 4.50 3.64
N GLY A 226 28.24 4.72 2.33
CA GLY A 226 26.97 4.64 1.61
C GLY A 226 26.22 3.33 1.85
N ARG A 227 26.93 2.20 1.89
CA ARG A 227 26.36 0.89 2.19
C ARG A 227 25.73 0.84 3.58
N LEU A 228 26.45 1.32 4.60
CA LEU A 228 25.97 1.34 5.98
C LEU A 228 24.75 2.26 6.14
N ILE A 229 24.83 3.51 5.66
CA ILE A 229 23.76 4.48 5.85
C ILE A 229 22.46 4.13 5.10
N ARG A 230 22.56 3.39 3.98
CA ARG A 230 21.39 2.84 3.27
C ARG A 230 20.76 1.65 3.98
N LEU A 231 21.58 0.82 4.64
CA LEU A 231 21.08 -0.31 5.44
C LEU A 231 20.29 0.20 6.65
N THR A 232 20.77 1.25 7.31
CA THR A 232 20.14 1.84 8.50
C THR A 232 19.15 2.96 8.18
N ARG A 233 18.95 3.31 6.90
CA ARG A 233 18.12 4.43 6.42
C ARG A 233 18.55 5.81 6.94
N ILE A 234 19.76 5.91 7.49
CA ILE A 234 20.36 7.18 7.88
C ILE A 234 20.50 8.10 6.65
N ASP A 235 20.65 7.54 5.45
CA ASP A 235 20.74 8.32 4.22
C ASP A 235 19.50 9.20 3.93
N GLU A 236 18.35 8.83 4.49
CA GLU A 236 17.08 9.54 4.33
C GLU A 236 16.85 10.64 5.38
N LEU A 237 17.69 10.78 6.42
CA LEU A 237 17.51 11.80 7.47
C LEU A 237 17.40 13.25 6.96
N PRO A 238 18.14 13.69 5.92
CA PRO A 238 18.00 15.06 5.43
C PRO A 238 16.61 15.42 4.88
N GLN A 239 15.74 14.43 4.63
CA GLN A 239 14.34 14.66 4.22
C GLN A 239 13.51 15.37 5.31
N ILE A 240 13.95 15.33 6.57
CA ILE A 240 13.36 16.11 7.68
C ILE A 240 13.28 17.60 7.33
N LEU A 241 14.24 18.13 6.56
CA LEU A 241 14.22 19.51 6.08
C LEU A 241 13.05 19.77 5.12
N ASN A 242 12.70 18.81 4.26
CA ASN A 242 11.55 18.91 3.37
C ASN A 242 10.22 18.89 4.16
N VAL A 243 10.18 18.17 5.28
CA VAL A 243 9.03 18.20 6.20
C VAL A 243 8.90 19.57 6.85
N LEU A 244 10.00 20.16 7.35
CA LEU A 244 9.98 21.53 7.90
C LEU A 244 9.50 22.55 6.86
N GLN A 245 10.01 22.48 5.63
CA GLN A 245 9.60 23.34 4.51
C GLN A 245 8.15 23.12 4.05
N GLY A 246 7.50 22.06 4.52
CA GLY A 246 6.10 21.76 4.20
C GLY A 246 5.89 21.11 2.84
N GLN A 247 6.96 20.65 2.20
CA GLN A 247 6.90 19.87 0.95
C GLN A 247 6.55 18.40 1.22
N MET A 248 6.96 17.89 2.37
CA MET A 248 6.69 16.52 2.84
C MET A 248 5.94 16.51 4.18
N SER A 249 5.47 15.34 4.56
CA SER A 249 5.02 14.96 5.90
C SER A 249 5.94 13.87 6.46
N LEU A 250 5.88 13.61 7.77
CA LEU A 250 6.54 12.41 8.32
C LEU A 250 5.91 11.13 7.76
N ILE A 251 4.58 11.13 7.61
CA ILE A 251 3.80 9.98 7.16
C ILE A 251 2.95 10.34 5.94
N GLY A 252 3.10 9.55 4.88
CA GLY A 252 2.38 9.69 3.62
C GLY A 252 2.96 8.79 2.52
N PRO A 253 2.36 8.79 1.31
CA PRO A 253 2.87 8.06 0.16
C PRO A 253 4.33 8.42 -0.13
N ARG A 254 5.16 7.42 -0.46
CA ARG A 254 6.56 7.70 -0.83
C ARG A 254 6.60 8.41 -2.19
N PRO A 255 7.30 9.55 -2.31
CA PRO A 255 7.30 10.30 -3.55
C PRO A 255 8.16 9.62 -4.62
N GLU A 256 7.63 9.52 -5.84
CA GLU A 256 8.35 8.94 -6.98
C GLU A 256 9.03 10.00 -7.83
N ARG A 257 9.93 9.53 -8.69
CA ARG A 257 10.63 10.38 -9.66
C ARG A 257 9.65 10.76 -10.78
N PRO A 258 9.61 12.03 -11.23
CA PRO A 258 8.74 12.43 -12.33
C PRO A 258 8.92 11.59 -13.59
N GLU A 259 10.15 11.14 -13.87
CA GLU A 259 10.48 10.28 -15.01
C GLU A 259 9.80 8.90 -14.95
N PHE A 260 9.54 8.38 -13.74
CA PHE A 260 8.79 7.13 -13.55
C PHE A 260 7.29 7.38 -13.44
N ASP A 261 6.88 8.51 -12.85
CA ASP A 261 5.47 8.85 -12.72
C ASP A 261 4.76 8.94 -14.07
N ALA A 262 5.41 9.46 -15.11
CA ALA A 262 4.83 9.50 -16.46
C ALA A 262 4.44 8.10 -16.95
N LYS A 263 5.36 7.13 -16.84
CA LYS A 263 5.13 5.73 -17.24
C LYS A 263 4.09 5.05 -16.36
N LEU A 264 4.16 5.26 -15.05
CA LEU A 264 3.26 4.62 -14.10
C LEU A 264 1.82 5.14 -14.22
N LYS A 265 1.63 6.41 -14.61
CA LYS A 265 0.31 6.98 -14.91
C LYS A 265 -0.34 6.35 -16.15
N GLU A 266 0.46 6.01 -17.15
CA GLU A 266 -0.03 5.37 -18.37
C GLU A 266 -0.47 3.92 -18.10
N GLU A 267 0.27 3.21 -17.24
CA GLU A 267 0.05 1.78 -16.98
C GLU A 267 -0.93 1.49 -15.82
N ILE A 268 -1.04 2.40 -14.83
CA ILE A 268 -1.79 2.15 -13.61
C ILE A 268 -2.96 3.13 -13.49
N PRO A 269 -4.22 2.65 -13.55
CA PRO A 269 -5.40 3.47 -13.34
C PRO A 269 -5.35 4.21 -12.00
N TYR A 270 -5.82 5.45 -11.98
CA TYR A 270 -5.92 6.29 -10.78
C TYR A 270 -4.59 6.52 -10.03
N TYR A 271 -3.44 6.30 -10.67
CA TYR A 271 -2.13 6.45 -10.02
C TYR A 271 -1.91 7.85 -9.43
N GLU A 272 -2.48 8.88 -10.04
CA GLU A 272 -2.36 10.26 -9.58
C GLU A 272 -3.12 10.60 -8.29
N VAL A 273 -4.05 9.76 -7.86
CA VAL A 273 -4.78 9.93 -6.58
C VAL A 273 -3.79 9.98 -5.41
N ARG A 274 -2.62 9.36 -5.54
CA ARG A 274 -1.55 9.42 -4.53
C ARG A 274 -1.03 10.84 -4.24
N TYR A 275 -1.23 11.78 -5.17
CA TYR A 275 -0.79 13.16 -5.01
C TYR A 275 -1.79 14.04 -4.24
N LEU A 276 -2.93 13.51 -3.81
CA LEU A 276 -3.93 14.26 -3.02
C LEU A 276 -3.43 14.62 -1.61
N VAL A 277 -2.38 13.95 -1.14
CA VAL A 277 -1.76 14.20 0.18
C VAL A 277 -0.27 14.49 0.02
N LYS A 278 0.33 15.09 1.05
CA LYS A 278 1.78 15.31 1.05
C LYS A 278 2.52 13.97 1.09
N PRO A 279 3.60 13.82 0.31
CA PRO A 279 4.43 12.64 0.40
C PRO A 279 5.09 12.50 1.78
N GLY A 280 5.36 11.26 2.17
CA GLY A 280 5.92 10.89 3.47
C GLY A 280 7.39 10.46 3.43
N ILE A 281 8.08 10.59 4.57
CA ILE A 281 9.35 9.87 4.80
C ILE A 281 9.06 8.37 4.94
N THR A 282 8.05 8.05 5.75
CA THR A 282 7.45 6.72 5.90
C THR A 282 5.97 6.75 5.48
N GLY A 283 5.31 5.60 5.37
CA GLY A 283 3.95 5.50 4.84
C GLY A 283 3.39 4.09 4.95
N TRP A 284 2.08 3.96 4.76
CA TRP A 284 1.37 2.68 4.89
C TRP A 284 1.94 1.60 3.96
N ALA A 285 2.11 1.92 2.68
CA ALA A 285 2.73 1.01 1.72
C ALA A 285 4.12 0.53 2.16
N GLN A 286 4.95 1.43 2.70
CA GLN A 286 6.32 1.11 3.11
C GLN A 286 6.38 0.18 4.33
N VAL A 287 5.34 0.14 5.18
CA VAL A 287 5.29 -0.74 6.36
C VAL A 287 4.52 -2.03 6.12
N MET A 288 3.69 -2.08 5.07
CA MET A 288 2.86 -3.25 4.74
C MET A 288 3.47 -4.12 3.64
N TYR A 289 4.19 -3.52 2.68
CA TYR A 289 4.70 -4.22 1.51
C TYR A 289 6.23 -4.09 1.38
N PRO A 290 6.97 -5.19 1.16
CA PRO A 290 8.42 -5.13 0.96
C PRO A 290 8.78 -4.35 -0.31
N TYR A 291 9.99 -3.79 -0.36
CA TYR A 291 10.43 -3.03 -1.53
C TYR A 291 10.67 -3.95 -2.73
N GLY A 292 9.90 -3.72 -3.79
CA GLY A 292 10.22 -4.19 -5.13
C GLY A 292 10.38 -3.04 -6.14
N ALA A 293 10.86 -3.37 -7.33
CA ALA A 293 11.26 -2.46 -8.40
C ALA A 293 10.70 -2.93 -9.76
N SER A 294 9.38 -3.05 -9.84
CA SER A 294 8.61 -3.41 -11.03
C SER A 294 7.33 -2.56 -11.12
N ILE A 295 6.61 -2.65 -12.25
CA ILE A 295 5.31 -1.97 -12.41
C ILE A 295 4.28 -2.61 -11.48
N GLU A 296 4.33 -3.92 -11.32
CA GLU A 296 3.48 -4.70 -10.41
C GLU A 296 3.71 -4.26 -8.95
N ASP A 297 4.96 -4.01 -8.58
CA ASP A 297 5.26 -3.46 -7.25
C ASP A 297 4.74 -2.04 -7.07
N ALA A 298 4.73 -1.23 -8.13
CA ALA A 298 4.16 0.12 -8.08
C ALA A 298 2.64 0.07 -7.96
N TYR A 299 1.99 -0.88 -8.64
CA TYR A 299 0.55 -1.15 -8.52
C TYR A 299 0.17 -1.58 -7.10
N GLU A 300 0.92 -2.52 -6.51
CA GLU A 300 0.66 -2.99 -5.14
C GLU A 300 0.92 -1.88 -4.10
N LYS A 301 1.98 -1.08 -4.27
CA LYS A 301 2.24 0.09 -3.42
C LYS A 301 1.12 1.12 -3.53
N LEU A 302 0.64 1.41 -4.74
CA LEU A 302 -0.48 2.32 -4.95
C LEU A 302 -1.71 1.81 -4.20
N SER A 303 -1.96 0.50 -4.19
CA SER A 303 -3.10 -0.08 -3.49
C SER A 303 -3.11 0.25 -1.99
N TYR A 304 -1.94 0.20 -1.35
CA TYR A 304 -1.79 0.62 0.05
C TYR A 304 -1.85 2.15 0.21
N ASP A 305 -1.28 2.92 -0.72
CA ASP A 305 -1.36 4.38 -0.71
C ASP A 305 -2.83 4.84 -0.80
N LEU A 306 -3.65 4.24 -1.66
CA LEU A 306 -5.08 4.52 -1.81
C LEU A 306 -5.86 4.24 -0.52
N TYR A 307 -5.57 3.11 0.15
CA TYR A 307 -6.16 2.82 1.46
C TYR A 307 -5.82 3.91 2.49
N TYR A 308 -4.56 4.33 2.56
CA TYR A 308 -4.13 5.39 3.47
C TYR A 308 -4.83 6.72 3.18
N ILE A 309 -4.97 7.08 1.91
CA ILE A 309 -5.58 8.34 1.46
C ILE A 309 -7.09 8.35 1.77
N LYS A 310 -7.78 7.24 1.50
CA LYS A 310 -9.20 7.09 1.81
C LYS A 310 -9.48 7.14 3.31
N ASN A 311 -8.70 6.38 4.09
CA ASN A 311 -8.88 6.18 5.53
C ASN A 311 -7.97 7.08 6.37
N TYR A 312 -7.56 8.21 5.79
CA TYR A 312 -6.62 9.13 6.39
C TYR A 312 -7.09 9.58 7.78
N SER A 313 -6.28 9.30 8.80
CA SER A 313 -6.57 9.66 10.20
C SER A 313 -5.28 9.72 11.03
N LEU A 314 -5.30 10.49 12.11
CA LEU A 314 -4.18 10.56 13.06
C LEU A 314 -3.89 9.20 13.74
N TRP A 315 -4.92 8.37 13.92
CA TRP A 315 -4.75 7.02 14.46
C TRP A 315 -4.01 6.10 13.49
N LEU A 316 -4.31 6.20 12.20
CA LEU A 316 -3.56 5.46 11.17
C LEU A 316 -2.10 5.92 11.12
N ASP A 317 -1.84 7.23 11.25
CA ASP A 317 -0.47 7.76 11.38
C ASP A 317 0.27 7.17 12.59
N ILE A 318 -0.36 7.14 13.78
CA ILE A 318 0.25 6.53 14.96
C ILE A 318 0.56 5.04 14.73
N ALA A 319 -0.37 4.31 14.10
CA ALA A 319 -0.16 2.91 13.77
C ALA A 319 1.01 2.71 12.78
N ILE A 320 1.13 3.58 11.77
CA ILE A 320 2.26 3.59 10.84
C ILE A 320 3.56 3.85 11.58
N PHE A 321 3.61 4.86 12.45
CA PHE A 321 4.81 5.21 13.22
C PHE A 321 5.37 4.01 14.00
N PHE A 322 4.53 3.31 14.77
CA PHE A 322 4.96 2.12 15.51
C PHE A 322 5.38 0.96 14.60
N LYS A 323 4.69 0.76 13.48
CA LYS A 323 5.10 -0.22 12.46
C LYS A 323 6.46 0.16 11.85
N THR A 324 6.71 1.43 11.57
CA THR A 324 7.98 1.92 11.05
C THR A 324 9.12 1.64 12.01
N ILE A 325 8.96 1.92 13.32
CA ILE A 325 9.96 1.57 14.34
C ILE A 325 10.27 0.08 14.28
N ARG A 326 9.24 -0.78 14.25
CA ARG A 326 9.42 -2.24 14.16
C ARG A 326 10.16 -2.65 12.88
N VAL A 327 9.83 -2.08 11.72
CA VAL A 327 10.47 -2.40 10.43
C VAL A 327 11.94 -1.99 10.42
N VAL A 328 12.26 -0.80 10.95
CA VAL A 328 13.63 -0.29 11.04
C VAL A 328 14.47 -1.13 11.99
N LEU A 329 13.96 -1.45 13.18
CA LEU A 329 14.68 -2.29 14.16
C LEU A 329 14.92 -3.72 13.67
N LEU A 330 14.00 -4.28 12.89
CA LEU A 330 14.14 -5.63 12.33
C LEU A 330 14.94 -5.67 11.01
N GLY A 331 15.37 -4.53 10.47
CA GLY A 331 16.11 -4.45 9.21
C GLY A 331 15.33 -4.94 7.97
N LYS A 332 14.01 -5.11 8.05
CA LYS A 332 13.15 -5.69 6.99
C LYS A 332 12.83 -4.74 5.83
N GLY A 333 13.52 -3.60 5.75
CA GLY A 333 13.24 -2.58 4.73
C GLY A 333 13.81 -2.87 3.34
N ARG A 334 14.21 -4.11 3.01
CA ARG A 334 14.84 -4.49 1.72
C ARG A 334 14.53 -5.93 1.31
#